data_AF-A0A147GRF3-F1
#
_entry.id   AF-A0A147GRF3-F1
#
_cell.length_a   1.000
_cell.length_b   1.000
_cell.length_c   1.000
_cell.angle_alpha   90.00
_cell.angle_beta   90.00
_cell.angle_gamma   90.00
#
_symmetry.space_group_name_H-M   'P 1'
#
loop_
_entity.id
_entity.type
_entity.pdbx_description
1 polymer ?
#
loop_
_entity_poly.entity_id
_entity_poly.type
_entity_poly.pdbx_seq_one_letter_code
_entity_poly.pdbx_strand_id
1 'polypeptide(L)'
;MPDGGETIESASWPACALVLEDVRLERQLGSMVPDVICRARRAHCAEPTFDLMIEGAVTHLVDVQKAAKIRAAKVACIEIVTSHFDRVGHVPAREIEDLVCSSTVAKQWIYFPLAHEDAKRRLSAKANAIAQQLEAQQREQERQAKRLAQEQRQRQQKAEEVKRWVANSTDTDLIRAYVKIMLALWSGDTTFSIEPSASRHRSVVAAMRERQIWTKPASALESRFGSFYELVMARRGEWSEYGDKALTSLARAASPSDNSRYAIDLMAALASRRPEMTNDQQHAYDRCCASIKKEVAAENPKFLRDPQRQRLHTLLIPALAAPALACYGTEAHYAKMRNIRTEKERLAKVRSGRIKLVQAGRARQAKAVKDQAITAAIEQVSQRIAWRHFPFEPPNIVLLMARYGDKRPPDLRFTNAGAQDVLIVAERHRAEAASVFTALRAIGFTIESDVIVAEQVLVLSGLCVRTR
;
A
#
# COMPACT_ATOMS: atom_id res chain seq x y z
N MET A 1 6.31 2.89 62.36
CA MET A 1 5.34 3.78 61.71
C MET A 1 4.46 2.95 60.78
N PRO A 2 3.24 3.38 60.40
CA PRO A 2 2.31 2.57 59.57
C PRO A 2 2.83 2.22 58.18
N ASP A 3 3.82 2.96 57.69
CA ASP A 3 4.58 2.74 56.47
C ASP A 3 5.73 1.72 56.63
N GLY A 4 5.90 1.14 57.83
CA GLY A 4 7.00 0.23 58.16
C GLY A 4 8.29 0.92 58.58
N GLY A 5 8.35 2.26 58.58
CA GLY A 5 9.53 3.02 58.99
C GLY A 5 9.71 3.07 60.52
N GLU A 6 10.95 3.23 60.97
CA GLU A 6 11.25 3.60 62.35
C GLU A 6 11.38 5.12 62.48
N THR A 7 10.93 5.69 63.60
CA THR A 7 11.06 7.13 63.87
C THR A 7 11.36 7.35 65.34
N ILE A 8 12.33 8.20 65.60
CA ILE A 8 12.74 8.62 66.94
C ILE A 8 12.19 10.02 67.17
N GLU A 9 11.51 10.24 68.29
CA GLU A 9 11.14 11.58 68.75
C GLU A 9 11.95 11.96 69.98
N SER A 10 12.38 13.22 70.02
CA SER A 10 12.91 13.85 71.22
C SER A 10 11.87 14.80 71.81
N ALA A 11 11.73 14.77 73.13
CA ALA A 11 10.99 15.78 73.87
C ALA A 11 12.00 16.59 74.69
N SER A 12 11.89 17.92 74.59
CA SER A 12 12.67 18.84 75.40
C SER A 12 11.78 19.48 76.47
N TRP A 13 12.34 19.67 77.65
CA TRP A 13 11.69 20.37 78.76
C TRP A 13 12.63 21.46 79.27
N PRO A 14 12.12 22.67 79.59
CA PRO A 14 12.94 23.71 80.20
C PRO A 14 13.52 23.25 81.53
N ALA A 15 14.78 23.60 81.76
CA ALA A 15 15.44 23.37 83.04
C ALA A 15 14.64 24.06 84.16
N CYS A 16 14.50 23.38 85.29
CA CYS A 16 13.84 23.93 86.46
C CYS A 16 14.44 23.36 87.74
N ALA A 17 14.36 24.14 88.82
CA ALA A 17 14.65 23.64 90.15
C ALA A 17 13.49 22.77 90.63
N LEU A 18 13.81 21.66 91.29
CA LEU A 18 12.85 20.79 91.95
C LEU A 18 12.92 21.01 93.46
N VAL A 19 11.76 21.16 94.09
CA VAL A 19 11.61 21.06 95.54
C VAL A 19 11.31 19.62 95.87
N LEU A 20 12.14 19.01 96.71
CA LEU A 20 12.01 17.62 97.14
C LEU A 20 11.35 17.57 98.53
N GLU A 21 10.30 16.78 98.64
CA GLU A 21 9.48 16.58 99.84
C GLU A 21 9.41 15.07 100.16
N ASP A 22 9.13 14.71 101.42
CA ASP A 22 9.02 13.30 101.86
C ASP A 22 10.22 12.42 101.42
N VAL A 23 11.44 12.94 101.63
CA VAL A 23 12.68 12.25 101.25
C VAL A 23 12.92 11.05 102.15
N ARG A 24 13.12 9.88 101.54
CA ARG A 24 13.37 8.60 102.22
C ARG A 24 14.52 7.88 101.53
N LEU A 25 15.41 7.31 102.32
CA LEU A 25 16.55 6.54 101.82
C LEU A 25 16.20 5.05 101.77
N GLU A 26 16.71 4.35 100.76
CA GLU A 26 16.68 2.88 100.62
C GLU A 26 15.29 2.23 100.85
N ARG A 27 14.21 2.93 100.47
CA ARG A 27 12.84 2.44 100.68
C ARG A 27 12.37 1.59 99.51
N GLN A 28 11.89 0.38 99.80
CA GLN A 28 11.36 -0.51 98.78
C GLN A 28 10.18 0.09 97.99
N LEU A 29 10.30 0.05 96.65
CA LEU A 29 9.30 0.47 95.68
C LEU A 29 9.04 -0.70 94.71
N GLY A 30 8.02 -1.50 95.01
CA GLY A 30 7.76 -2.74 94.28
C GLY A 30 8.93 -3.72 94.39
N SER A 31 9.52 -4.08 93.25
CA SER A 31 10.69 -4.98 93.16
C SER A 31 12.04 -4.24 93.11
N MET A 32 12.07 -2.94 93.41
CA MET A 32 13.26 -2.10 93.37
C MET A 32 13.48 -1.43 94.72
N VAL A 33 14.73 -1.11 95.03
CA VAL A 33 15.11 -0.30 96.19
C VAL A 33 16.01 0.82 95.66
N PRO A 34 15.49 2.04 95.47
CA PRO A 34 16.31 3.20 95.11
C PRO A 34 17.09 3.73 96.30
N ASP A 35 18.23 4.37 96.03
CA ASP A 35 19.04 5.05 97.06
C ASP A 35 18.23 6.16 97.73
N VAL A 36 17.49 6.93 96.93
CA VAL A 36 16.58 7.97 97.42
C VAL A 36 15.23 7.87 96.69
N ILE A 37 14.16 7.96 97.46
CA ILE A 37 12.81 8.20 96.96
C ILE A 37 12.23 9.45 97.61
N CYS A 38 11.58 10.30 96.83
CA CYS A 38 10.95 11.52 97.31
C CYS A 38 9.76 11.91 96.43
N ARG A 39 9.01 12.90 96.89
CA ARG A 39 8.05 13.64 96.07
C ARG A 39 8.70 14.92 95.57
N ALA A 40 8.77 15.07 94.26
CA ALA A 40 9.29 16.26 93.63
C ALA A 40 8.15 17.15 93.12
N ARG A 41 8.32 18.47 93.23
CA ARG A 41 7.54 19.46 92.48
C ARG A 41 8.45 20.53 91.93
N ARG A 42 8.02 21.21 90.88
CA ARG A 42 8.80 22.32 90.31
C ARG A 42 8.74 23.53 91.23
N ALA A 43 9.89 24.19 91.41
CA ALA A 43 9.94 25.46 92.11
C ALA A 43 9.10 26.51 91.36
N HIS A 44 8.35 27.31 92.10
CA HIS A 44 7.53 28.42 91.56
C HIS A 44 6.41 28.01 90.58
N CYS A 45 6.01 26.73 90.54
CA CYS A 45 4.90 26.27 89.71
C CYS A 45 3.87 25.52 90.55
N ALA A 46 2.58 25.72 90.28
CA ALA A 46 1.47 25.00 90.91
C ALA A 46 1.22 23.61 90.27
N GLU A 47 2.18 23.08 89.52
CA GLU A 47 2.11 21.76 88.91
C GLU A 47 2.04 20.66 89.97
N PRO A 48 1.39 19.53 89.65
CA PRO A 48 1.25 18.42 90.59
C PRO A 48 2.61 17.86 91.00
N THR A 49 2.72 17.45 92.26
CA THR A 49 3.85 16.66 92.76
C THR A 49 3.90 15.31 92.04
N PHE A 50 5.11 14.80 91.84
CA PHE A 50 5.35 13.47 91.26
C PHE A 50 6.39 12.71 92.08
N ASP A 51 6.30 11.39 92.07
CA ASP A 51 7.29 10.54 92.74
C ASP A 51 8.59 10.52 91.92
N LEU A 52 9.71 10.79 92.59
CA LEU A 52 11.05 10.82 92.03
C LEU A 52 11.95 9.83 92.76
N MET A 53 12.60 8.97 91.98
CA MET A 53 13.71 8.13 92.39
C MET A 53 15.02 8.82 92.01
N ILE A 54 16.01 8.73 92.89
CA ILE A 54 17.38 9.15 92.60
C ILE A 54 18.30 7.97 92.91
N GLU A 55 19.14 7.64 91.94
CA GLU A 55 20.11 6.55 92.00
C GLU A 55 21.53 7.15 91.91
N GLY A 56 22.38 6.84 92.87
CA GLY A 56 23.78 7.23 92.88
C GLY A 56 24.63 6.13 92.23
N ALA A 57 25.09 6.36 91.00
CA ALA A 57 25.92 5.40 90.29
C ALA A 57 27.40 5.64 90.59
N VAL A 58 27.90 4.99 91.66
CA VAL A 58 29.32 5.04 92.06
C VAL A 58 30.16 4.05 91.24
N THR A 59 29.67 2.82 91.06
CA THR A 59 30.36 1.73 90.36
C THR A 59 29.52 1.08 89.26
N HIS A 60 28.20 1.07 89.42
CA HIS A 60 27.27 0.44 88.48
C HIS A 60 26.21 1.45 88.07
N LEU A 61 26.10 1.68 86.76
CA LEU A 61 25.01 2.45 86.18
C LEU A 61 23.70 1.64 86.23
N VAL A 62 22.57 2.32 86.16
CA VAL A 62 21.23 1.74 86.00
C VAL A 62 21.21 0.98 84.67
N ASP A 63 21.18 -0.35 84.77
CA ASP A 63 21.16 -1.22 83.60
C ASP A 63 19.82 -1.19 82.85
N VAL A 64 19.79 -1.85 81.69
CA VAL A 64 18.59 -1.94 80.83
C VAL A 64 17.41 -2.59 81.54
N GLN A 65 17.65 -3.56 82.44
CA GLN A 65 16.59 -4.28 83.15
C GLN A 65 15.95 -3.39 84.23
N LYS A 66 16.76 -2.69 85.04
CA LYS A 66 16.31 -1.73 86.05
C LYS A 66 15.65 -0.52 85.38
N ALA A 67 16.21 0.00 84.29
CA ALA A 67 15.57 1.04 83.49
C ALA A 67 14.20 0.60 82.94
N ALA A 68 14.05 -0.65 82.49
CA ALA A 68 12.76 -1.20 82.06
C ALA A 68 11.74 -1.27 83.22
N LYS A 69 12.16 -1.69 84.41
CA LYS A 69 11.30 -1.70 85.61
C LYS A 69 10.87 -0.29 86.03
N ILE A 70 11.78 0.69 85.99
CA ILE A 70 11.49 2.11 86.26
C ILE A 70 10.43 2.64 85.28
N ARG A 71 10.61 2.40 83.97
CA ARG A 71 9.65 2.78 82.93
C ARG A 71 8.29 2.12 83.13
N ALA A 72 8.27 0.82 83.47
CA ALA A 72 7.03 0.07 83.72
C ALA A 72 6.27 0.60 84.95
N ALA A 73 6.98 0.96 86.01
CA ALA A 73 6.40 1.59 87.20
C ALA A 73 5.93 3.03 86.94
N LYS A 74 6.38 3.65 85.83
CA LYS A 74 6.12 5.05 85.46
C LYS A 74 6.57 6.07 86.52
N VAL A 75 7.62 5.74 87.26
CA VAL A 75 8.18 6.61 88.31
C VAL A 75 9.38 7.38 87.75
N ALA A 76 9.42 8.69 87.96
CA ALA A 76 10.50 9.52 87.46
C ALA A 76 11.82 9.09 88.10
N CYS A 77 12.92 9.03 87.34
CA CYS A 77 14.20 8.59 87.86
C CYS A 77 15.35 9.41 87.28
N ILE A 78 16.17 9.96 88.18
CA ILE A 78 17.45 10.58 87.87
C ILE A 78 18.56 9.66 88.37
N GLU A 79 19.56 9.46 87.53
CA GLU A 79 20.82 8.86 87.93
C GLU A 79 21.85 9.97 88.13
N ILE A 80 22.60 9.90 89.23
CA ILE A 80 23.76 10.74 89.52
C ILE A 80 25.00 9.92 89.20
N VAL A 81 25.70 10.28 88.14
CA VAL A 81 26.86 9.56 87.63
C VAL A 81 28.14 10.16 88.21
N THR A 82 28.80 9.45 89.13
CA THR A 82 29.97 10.00 89.82
C THR A 82 31.22 10.08 88.93
N SER A 83 31.27 9.35 87.82
CA SER A 83 32.35 9.47 86.83
C SER A 83 32.34 10.81 86.08
N HIS A 84 31.28 11.61 86.22
CA HIS A 84 31.21 12.97 85.67
C HIS A 84 31.77 14.02 86.65
N PHE A 85 32.36 13.61 87.77
CA PHE A 85 33.00 14.54 88.69
C PHE A 85 34.40 14.86 88.16
N ASP A 86 34.73 16.14 88.02
CA ASP A 86 36.00 16.61 87.41
C ASP A 86 37.26 16.21 88.19
N ARG A 87 37.11 15.65 89.40
CA ARG A 87 38.19 15.29 90.32
C ARG A 87 38.14 13.82 90.68
N VAL A 88 39.29 13.16 90.53
CA VAL A 88 39.54 11.80 91.02
C VAL A 88 40.18 11.88 92.40
N GLY A 89 39.62 11.21 93.42
CA GLY A 89 40.17 11.14 94.78
C GLY A 89 39.26 11.75 95.85
N HIS A 90 39.83 12.38 96.88
CA HIS A 90 39.08 12.99 97.98
C HIS A 90 38.42 14.31 97.54
N VAL A 91 37.10 14.28 97.36
CA VAL A 91 36.28 15.47 97.07
C VAL A 91 35.65 15.98 98.39
N PRO A 92 35.80 17.26 98.75
CA PRO A 92 35.13 17.83 99.92
C PRO A 92 33.61 17.68 99.83
N ALA A 93 32.96 17.35 100.95
CA ALA A 93 31.51 17.13 101.00
C ALA A 93 30.68 18.30 100.41
N ARG A 94 31.14 19.54 100.62
CA ARG A 94 30.50 20.75 100.06
C ARG A 94 30.55 20.78 98.52
N GLU A 95 31.63 20.32 97.90
CA GLU A 95 31.73 20.26 96.44
C GLU A 95 30.81 19.17 95.88
N ILE A 96 30.65 18.04 96.59
CA ILE A 96 29.67 17.01 96.24
C ILE A 96 28.25 17.56 96.36
N GLU A 97 27.95 18.30 97.42
CA GLU A 97 26.65 18.95 97.61
C GLU A 97 26.33 19.93 96.49
N ASP A 98 27.26 20.82 96.12
CA ASP A 98 27.07 21.75 95.01
C ASP A 98 26.84 21.01 93.68
N LEU A 99 27.56 19.91 93.44
CA LEU A 99 27.43 19.14 92.21
C LEU A 99 26.11 18.33 92.17
N VAL A 100 25.68 17.78 93.29
CA VAL A 100 24.43 17.00 93.42
C VAL A 100 23.19 17.89 93.54
N CYS A 101 23.27 19.08 94.12
CA CYS A 101 22.10 19.94 94.32
C CYS A 101 22.00 21.05 93.25
N SER A 102 23.12 21.62 92.82
CA SER A 102 23.13 22.85 92.01
C SER A 102 23.57 22.64 90.55
N SER A 103 24.43 21.66 90.27
CA SER A 103 24.89 21.36 88.90
C SER A 103 23.95 20.40 88.16
N THR A 104 23.98 20.37 86.82
CA THR A 104 23.29 19.34 86.02
C THR A 104 24.25 18.34 85.38
N VAL A 105 25.57 18.57 85.48
CA VAL A 105 26.62 17.83 84.76
C VAL A 105 26.60 16.33 85.05
N ALA A 106 26.37 15.95 86.31
CA ALA A 106 26.32 14.55 86.71
C ALA A 106 24.92 13.94 86.72
N LYS A 107 23.88 14.67 86.30
CA LYS A 107 22.49 14.20 86.36
C LYS A 107 22.02 13.72 85.00
N GLN A 108 21.56 12.49 84.96
CA GLN A 108 20.96 11.91 83.77
C GLN A 108 19.55 11.42 84.09
N TRP A 109 18.58 11.81 83.25
CA TRP A 109 17.24 11.22 83.33
C TRP A 109 17.26 9.80 82.76
N ILE A 110 16.87 8.82 83.58
CA ILE A 110 16.61 7.45 83.12
C ILE A 110 15.18 7.36 82.57
N TYR A 111 14.25 8.04 83.24
CA TYR A 111 12.87 8.18 82.81
C TYR A 111 12.27 9.47 83.36
N PHE A 112 11.69 10.28 82.47
CA PHE A 112 10.91 11.45 82.83
C PHE A 112 9.49 11.31 82.27
N PRO A 113 8.47 11.06 83.11
CA PRO A 113 7.12 10.71 82.66
C PRO A 113 6.52 11.74 81.70
N LEU A 114 6.67 13.04 81.99
CA LEU A 114 6.09 14.12 81.19
C LEU A 114 6.71 14.22 79.79
N ALA A 115 8.04 14.07 79.68
CA ALA A 115 8.72 14.03 78.39
C ALA A 115 8.29 12.81 77.56
N HIS A 116 8.19 11.66 78.22
CA HIS A 116 7.83 10.41 77.55
C HIS A 116 6.42 10.45 76.98
N GLU A 117 5.43 10.93 77.74
CA GLU A 117 4.05 11.04 77.27
C GLU A 117 3.90 12.07 76.14
N ASP A 118 4.64 13.20 76.18
CA ASP A 118 4.64 14.16 75.07
C ASP A 118 5.24 13.57 73.78
N ALA A 119 6.40 12.91 73.88
CA ALA A 119 7.04 12.23 72.75
C ALA A 119 6.11 11.16 72.16
N LYS A 120 5.46 10.35 73.01
CA LYS A 120 4.50 9.33 72.61
C LYS A 120 3.28 9.92 71.90
N ARG A 121 2.74 11.03 72.41
CA ARG A 121 1.63 11.75 71.78
C ARG A 121 2.00 12.27 70.40
N ARG A 122 3.20 12.86 70.25
CA ARG A 122 3.71 13.34 68.96
C ARG A 122 3.93 12.19 67.97
N LEU A 123 4.52 11.08 68.42
CA LEU A 123 4.67 9.86 67.61
C LEU A 123 3.32 9.34 67.12
N SER A 124 2.32 9.25 68.02
CA SER A 124 0.97 8.80 67.68
C SER A 124 0.30 9.73 66.65
N ALA A 125 0.43 11.05 66.82
CA ALA A 125 -0.10 12.03 65.86
C ALA A 125 0.56 11.88 64.48
N LYS A 126 1.90 11.70 64.43
CA LYS A 126 2.63 11.44 63.18
C LYS A 126 2.19 10.12 62.53
N ALA A 127 2.05 9.05 63.32
CA ALA A 127 1.60 7.76 62.82
C ALA A 127 0.18 7.87 62.21
N ASN A 128 -0.74 8.54 62.89
CA ASN A 128 -2.10 8.74 62.38
C ASN A 128 -2.10 9.56 61.08
N ALA A 129 -1.27 10.60 60.98
CA ALA A 129 -1.15 11.39 59.75
C ALA A 129 -0.64 10.54 58.57
N ILE A 130 0.37 9.69 58.79
CA ILE A 130 0.89 8.78 57.76
C ILE A 130 -0.19 7.75 57.37
N ALA A 131 -0.90 7.16 58.33
CA ALA A 131 -1.97 6.21 58.04
C ALA A 131 -3.08 6.83 57.18
N GLN A 132 -3.52 8.05 57.51
CA GLN A 132 -4.52 8.79 56.73
C GLN A 132 -4.04 9.08 55.31
N GLN A 133 -2.77 9.42 55.14
CA GLN A 133 -2.18 9.67 53.83
C GLN A 133 -2.13 8.40 52.98
N LEU A 134 -1.74 7.25 53.57
CA LEU A 134 -1.72 5.96 52.88
C LEU A 134 -3.13 5.52 52.44
N GLU A 135 -4.12 5.67 53.32
CA GLU A 135 -5.51 5.38 52.96
C GLU A 135 -6.03 6.28 51.83
N ALA A 136 -5.72 7.58 51.88
CA ALA A 136 -6.11 8.52 50.83
C ALA A 136 -5.49 8.15 49.48
N GLN A 137 -4.21 7.75 49.46
CA GLN A 137 -3.52 7.29 48.26
C GLN A 137 -4.15 6.00 47.71
N GLN A 138 -4.45 5.02 48.57
CA GLN A 138 -5.12 3.78 48.16
C GLN A 138 -6.49 4.05 47.55
N ARG A 139 -7.31 4.91 48.17
CA ARG A 139 -8.62 5.29 47.63
C ARG A 139 -8.53 5.97 46.27
N GLU A 140 -7.51 6.81 46.06
CA GLU A 140 -7.30 7.47 44.77
C GLU A 140 -6.85 6.46 43.69
N GLN A 141 -5.93 5.55 44.02
CA GLN A 141 -5.52 4.47 43.13
C GLN A 141 -6.71 3.57 42.73
N GLU A 142 -7.57 3.21 43.69
CA GLU A 142 -8.79 2.45 43.41
C GLU A 142 -9.76 3.20 42.50
N ARG A 143 -9.94 4.51 42.68
CA ARG A 143 -10.79 5.35 41.83
C ARG A 143 -10.26 5.40 40.40
N GLN A 144 -8.96 5.59 40.23
CA GLN A 144 -8.30 5.59 38.92
C GLN A 144 -8.43 4.22 38.24
N ALA A 145 -8.19 3.13 38.98
CA ALA A 145 -8.36 1.77 38.47
C ALA A 145 -9.80 1.51 38.01
N LYS A 146 -10.80 1.91 38.80
CA LYS A 146 -12.23 1.77 38.44
C LYS A 146 -12.57 2.59 37.18
N ARG A 147 -12.06 3.81 37.05
CA ARG A 147 -12.27 4.66 35.87
C ARG A 147 -11.67 4.02 34.62
N LEU A 148 -10.41 3.58 34.66
CA LEU A 148 -9.75 2.93 33.53
C LEU A 148 -10.48 1.64 33.13
N ALA A 149 -10.93 0.83 34.09
CA ALA A 149 -11.71 -0.38 33.82
C ALA A 149 -13.05 -0.06 33.15
N GLN A 150 -13.75 1.01 33.57
CA GLN A 150 -15.00 1.45 32.95
C GLN A 150 -14.77 1.94 31.51
N GLU A 151 -13.73 2.74 31.27
CA GLU A 151 -13.36 3.23 29.94
C GLU A 151 -13.02 2.05 29.00
N GLN A 152 -12.28 1.04 29.48
CA GLN A 152 -11.98 -0.17 28.73
C GLN A 152 -13.23 -0.98 28.38
N ARG A 153 -14.15 -1.17 29.34
CA ARG A 153 -15.43 -1.86 29.08
C ARG A 153 -16.27 -1.14 28.03
N GLN A 154 -16.35 0.19 28.11
CA GLN A 154 -17.06 0.99 27.10
C GLN A 154 -16.41 0.87 25.71
N ARG A 155 -15.07 0.85 25.63
CA ARG A 155 -14.34 0.64 24.37
C ARG A 155 -14.62 -0.75 23.79
N GLN A 156 -14.63 -1.78 24.62
CA GLN A 156 -14.95 -3.16 24.20
C GLN A 156 -16.40 -3.28 23.71
N GLN A 157 -17.38 -2.75 24.46
CA GLN A 157 -18.79 -2.75 24.05
C GLN A 157 -18.99 -2.06 22.70
N LYS A 158 -18.41 -0.87 22.50
CA LYS A 158 -18.48 -0.16 21.21
C LYS A 158 -17.84 -0.96 20.07
N ALA A 159 -16.71 -1.63 20.32
CA ALA A 159 -16.04 -2.46 19.32
C ALA A 159 -16.91 -3.68 18.94
N GLU A 160 -17.55 -4.32 19.92
CA GLU A 160 -18.48 -5.43 19.69
C GLU A 160 -19.74 -4.99 18.94
N GLU A 161 -20.31 -3.82 19.27
CA GLU A 161 -21.43 -3.24 18.56
C GLU A 161 -21.08 -2.98 17.08
N VAL A 162 -19.91 -2.40 16.81
CA VAL A 162 -19.43 -2.19 15.44
C VAL A 162 -19.26 -3.53 14.72
N LYS A 163 -18.65 -4.53 15.36
CA LYS A 163 -18.48 -5.88 14.78
C LYS A 163 -19.82 -6.53 14.46
N ARG A 164 -20.79 -6.46 15.38
CA ARG A 164 -22.15 -7.00 15.21
C ARG A 164 -22.90 -6.28 14.08
N TRP A 165 -22.80 -4.95 14.04
CA TRP A 165 -23.39 -4.16 12.95
C TRP A 165 -22.79 -4.54 11.60
N VAL A 166 -21.45 -4.66 11.49
CA VAL A 166 -20.77 -5.07 10.26
C VAL A 166 -21.22 -6.45 9.80
N ALA A 167 -21.29 -7.41 10.74
CA ALA A 167 -21.73 -8.78 10.44
C ALA A 167 -23.16 -8.81 9.86
N ASN A 168 -24.06 -7.99 10.42
CA ASN A 168 -25.46 -7.93 10.01
C ASN A 168 -25.75 -6.94 8.86
N SER A 169 -24.76 -6.17 8.41
CA SER A 169 -24.94 -5.17 7.36
C SER A 169 -25.01 -5.80 5.99
N THR A 170 -25.81 -5.23 5.08
CA THR A 170 -25.74 -5.56 3.65
C THR A 170 -24.57 -4.85 2.96
N ASP A 171 -24.20 -5.28 1.76
CA ASP A 171 -23.17 -4.59 0.95
C ASP A 171 -23.51 -3.12 0.68
N THR A 172 -24.80 -2.83 0.51
CA THR A 172 -25.29 -1.47 0.31
C THR A 172 -25.13 -0.63 1.59
N ASP A 173 -25.36 -1.22 2.77
CA ASP A 173 -25.19 -0.53 4.05
C ASP A 173 -23.72 -0.22 4.33
N LEU A 174 -22.82 -1.17 4.03
CA LEU A 174 -21.38 -0.97 4.14
C LEU A 174 -20.90 0.18 3.27
N ILE A 175 -21.38 0.27 2.01
CA ILE A 175 -21.01 1.39 1.12
C ILE A 175 -21.61 2.71 1.60
N ARG A 176 -22.86 2.74 2.05
CA ARG A 176 -23.45 3.97 2.61
C ARG A 176 -22.65 4.47 3.81
N ALA A 177 -22.26 3.56 4.72
CA ALA A 177 -21.43 3.89 5.86
C ALA A 177 -20.05 4.39 5.41
N TYR A 178 -19.42 3.73 4.44
CA TYR A 178 -18.14 4.14 3.88
C TYR A 178 -18.21 5.53 3.24
N VAL A 179 -19.23 5.80 2.41
CA VAL A 179 -19.46 7.11 1.80
C VAL A 179 -19.64 8.19 2.88
N LYS A 180 -20.41 7.92 3.94
CA LYS A 180 -20.59 8.86 5.04
C LYS A 180 -19.26 9.20 5.73
N ILE A 181 -18.43 8.20 5.97
CA ILE A 181 -17.08 8.38 6.54
C ILE A 181 -16.22 9.23 5.59
N MET A 182 -16.23 8.92 4.30
CA MET A 182 -15.44 9.65 3.31
C MET A 182 -15.86 11.11 3.17
N LEU A 183 -17.16 11.40 3.19
CA LEU A 183 -17.67 12.77 3.16
C LEU A 183 -17.18 13.59 4.36
N ALA A 184 -17.23 13.02 5.57
CA ALA A 184 -16.73 13.69 6.78
C ALA A 184 -15.22 13.95 6.71
N LEU A 185 -14.44 12.98 6.20
CA LEU A 185 -13.00 13.13 5.98
C LEU A 185 -12.70 14.24 4.96
N TRP A 186 -13.42 14.28 3.83
CA TRP A 186 -13.19 15.28 2.79
C TRP A 186 -13.66 16.69 3.16
N SER A 187 -14.66 16.81 4.04
CA SER A 187 -15.11 18.11 4.56
C SER A 187 -14.22 18.64 5.68
N GLY A 188 -13.28 17.83 6.19
CA GLY A 188 -12.50 18.18 7.37
C GLY A 188 -13.35 18.31 8.63
N ASP A 189 -14.49 17.61 8.69
CA ASP A 189 -15.40 17.68 9.82
C ASP A 189 -14.78 16.96 11.02
N THR A 190 -14.23 17.75 11.94
CA THR A 190 -13.60 17.26 13.18
C THR A 190 -14.63 16.79 14.21
N THR A 191 -15.91 17.13 14.04
CA THR A 191 -16.99 16.67 14.93
C THR A 191 -17.35 15.20 14.68
N PHE A 192 -17.00 14.68 13.51
CA PHE A 192 -16.99 13.25 13.24
C PHE A 192 -15.83 12.60 14.04
N SER A 193 -16.08 12.37 15.34
CA SER A 193 -15.09 11.89 16.31
C SER A 193 -14.24 10.78 15.72
N ILE A 194 -12.95 11.06 15.55
CA ILE A 194 -11.98 10.22 14.84
C ILE A 194 -11.79 8.87 15.55
N GLU A 195 -11.97 8.77 16.88
CA GLU A 195 -11.70 7.52 17.60
C GLU A 195 -12.77 6.41 17.40
N PRO A 196 -14.08 6.64 17.60
CA PRO A 196 -15.10 5.64 17.24
C PRO A 196 -15.21 5.46 15.73
N SER A 197 -14.88 6.48 14.94
CA SER A 197 -15.01 6.42 13.49
C SER A 197 -13.82 5.77 12.79
N ALA A 198 -12.60 5.85 13.32
CA ALA A 198 -11.43 5.17 12.74
C ALA A 198 -11.52 3.65 12.89
N SER A 199 -11.97 3.18 14.07
CA SER A 199 -12.26 1.76 14.30
C SER A 199 -13.40 1.25 13.41
N ARG A 200 -14.47 2.06 13.27
CA ARG A 200 -15.57 1.78 12.34
C ARG A 200 -15.12 1.80 10.87
N HIS A 201 -14.27 2.75 10.47
CA HIS A 201 -13.71 2.85 9.12
C HIS A 201 -12.89 1.61 8.77
N ARG A 202 -11.94 1.22 9.63
CA ARG A 202 -11.15 -0.01 9.44
C ARG A 202 -12.05 -1.24 9.34
N SER A 203 -13.08 -1.34 10.19
CA SER A 203 -14.02 -2.47 10.18
C SER A 203 -14.87 -2.52 8.91
N VAL A 204 -15.36 -1.37 8.44
CA VAL A 204 -16.12 -1.25 7.17
C VAL A 204 -15.23 -1.61 5.98
N VAL A 205 -14.01 -1.07 5.91
CA VAL A 205 -13.05 -1.36 4.83
C VAL A 205 -12.67 -2.84 4.83
N ALA A 206 -12.42 -3.42 6.00
CA ALA A 206 -12.11 -4.84 6.13
C ALA A 206 -13.27 -5.72 5.63
N ALA A 207 -14.51 -5.40 6.02
CA ALA A 207 -15.70 -6.12 5.56
C ALA A 207 -15.94 -5.94 4.06
N MET A 208 -15.75 -4.74 3.52
CA MET A 208 -15.82 -4.51 2.07
C MET A 208 -14.78 -5.34 1.30
N ARG A 209 -13.58 -5.54 1.87
CA ARG A 209 -12.54 -6.37 1.26
C ARG A 209 -12.88 -7.85 1.33
N GLU A 210 -13.30 -8.33 2.51
CA GLU A 210 -13.71 -9.72 2.73
C GLU A 210 -14.85 -10.11 1.78
N ARG A 211 -15.83 -9.22 1.59
CA ARG A 211 -16.96 -9.44 0.68
C ARG A 211 -16.64 -9.16 -0.79
N GLN A 212 -15.39 -8.83 -1.12
CA GLN A 212 -14.93 -8.50 -2.47
C GLN A 212 -15.70 -7.32 -3.11
N ILE A 213 -16.18 -6.38 -2.30
CA ILE A 213 -16.73 -5.10 -2.76
C ILE A 213 -15.59 -4.20 -3.25
N TRP A 214 -14.45 -4.21 -2.53
CA TRP A 214 -13.24 -3.46 -2.87
C TRP A 214 -11.99 -4.20 -2.40
N THR A 215 -11.10 -4.56 -3.32
CA THR A 215 -9.89 -5.36 -3.02
C THR A 215 -8.61 -4.53 -2.92
N LYS A 216 -8.61 -3.30 -3.43
CA LYS A 216 -7.43 -2.44 -3.47
C LYS A 216 -7.17 -1.72 -2.13
N PRO A 217 -6.02 -1.06 -1.96
CA PRO A 217 -5.77 -0.21 -0.79
C PRO A 217 -6.81 0.90 -0.65
N ALA A 218 -7.14 1.29 0.58
CA ALA A 218 -8.13 2.33 0.87
C ALA A 218 -7.67 3.71 0.38
N SER A 219 -6.36 3.96 0.35
CA SER A 219 -5.76 5.21 -0.15
C SER A 219 -6.20 5.60 -1.56
N ALA A 220 -6.53 4.63 -2.41
CA ALA A 220 -7.04 4.87 -3.76
C ALA A 220 -8.49 5.40 -3.80
N LEU A 221 -9.27 5.17 -2.74
CA LEU A 221 -10.62 5.71 -2.56
C LEU A 221 -10.61 6.99 -1.71
N GLU A 222 -9.60 7.17 -0.88
CA GLU A 222 -9.54 8.26 0.10
C GLU A 222 -9.20 9.63 -0.52
N SER A 223 -8.61 9.66 -1.72
CA SER A 223 -8.26 10.92 -2.39
C SER A 223 -9.49 11.74 -2.77
N ARG A 224 -9.51 13.02 -2.35
CA ARG A 224 -10.51 14.03 -2.72
C ARG A 224 -10.49 14.38 -4.21
N PHE A 225 -9.49 13.91 -4.95
CA PHE A 225 -9.37 14.10 -6.40
C PHE A 225 -9.45 12.79 -7.18
N GLY A 226 -9.83 11.70 -6.51
CA GLY A 226 -9.92 10.37 -7.10
C GLY A 226 -11.29 10.06 -7.70
N SER A 227 -11.33 9.01 -8.52
CA SER A 227 -12.55 8.51 -9.18
C SER A 227 -13.72 8.23 -8.23
N PHE A 228 -13.43 7.79 -7.00
CA PHE A 228 -14.46 7.50 -6.02
C PHE A 228 -15.14 8.77 -5.52
N TYR A 229 -14.36 9.83 -5.25
CA TYR A 229 -14.89 11.15 -4.90
C TYR A 229 -15.86 11.65 -5.97
N GLU A 230 -15.43 11.63 -7.24
CA GLU A 230 -16.24 12.12 -8.35
C GLU A 230 -17.55 11.33 -8.50
N LEU A 231 -17.51 10.00 -8.32
CA LEU A 231 -18.72 9.16 -8.35
C LEU A 231 -19.61 9.34 -7.12
N VAL A 232 -19.05 9.61 -5.94
CA VAL A 232 -19.85 9.95 -4.75
C VAL A 232 -20.56 11.28 -4.95
N MET A 233 -19.86 12.28 -5.49
CA MET A 233 -20.48 13.55 -5.86
C MET A 233 -21.56 13.31 -6.93
N ALA A 234 -21.31 12.46 -7.94
CA ALA A 234 -22.30 11.96 -8.91
C ALA A 234 -23.57 11.43 -8.26
N ARG A 235 -23.41 10.58 -7.27
CA ARG A 235 -24.53 9.96 -6.56
C ARG A 235 -25.37 10.97 -5.78
N ARG A 236 -24.79 12.03 -5.21
CA ARG A 236 -25.52 12.94 -4.31
C ARG A 236 -26.44 13.91 -5.04
N GLY A 237 -26.31 14.07 -6.36
CA GLY A 237 -27.17 15.00 -7.11
C GLY A 237 -26.91 16.48 -6.79
N GLU A 238 -25.83 16.79 -6.07
CA GLU A 238 -25.34 18.16 -5.76
C GLU A 238 -24.78 18.88 -7.01
N TRP A 239 -25.31 18.58 -8.20
CA TRP A 239 -24.74 18.91 -9.51
C TRP A 239 -25.18 20.25 -10.05
N SER A 240 -26.21 20.87 -9.51
CA SER A 240 -26.52 22.26 -9.84
C SER A 240 -25.34 23.18 -9.49
N GLU A 241 -24.59 22.87 -8.42
CA GLU A 241 -23.34 23.56 -8.06
C GLU A 241 -22.05 22.87 -8.58
N TYR A 242 -22.12 21.59 -9.00
CA TYR A 242 -20.97 20.77 -9.42
C TYR A 242 -20.94 20.35 -10.90
N GLY A 243 -21.91 20.75 -11.71
CA GLY A 243 -22.06 20.33 -13.11
C GLY A 243 -20.79 20.60 -13.93
N ASP A 244 -20.24 21.81 -13.79
CA ASP A 244 -18.99 22.19 -14.44
C ASP A 244 -17.80 21.36 -13.96
N LYS A 245 -17.71 21.10 -12.65
CA LYS A 245 -16.58 20.34 -12.07
C LYS A 245 -16.54 18.91 -12.57
N ALA A 246 -17.70 18.31 -12.77
CA ALA A 246 -17.74 16.94 -13.19
C ALA A 246 -17.69 16.74 -14.71
N LEU A 247 -18.17 17.71 -15.50
CA LEU A 247 -17.81 17.76 -16.92
C LEU A 247 -16.32 18.03 -17.09
N THR A 248 -15.72 18.89 -16.26
CA THR A 248 -14.27 19.07 -16.19
C THR A 248 -13.57 17.77 -15.82
N SER A 249 -14.13 17.00 -14.88
CA SER A 249 -13.60 15.70 -14.48
C SER A 249 -13.70 14.66 -15.59
N LEU A 250 -14.82 14.63 -16.32
CA LEU A 250 -14.98 13.77 -17.51
C LEU A 250 -14.04 14.18 -18.64
N ALA A 251 -13.89 15.48 -18.90
CA ALA A 251 -12.98 16.02 -19.91
C ALA A 251 -11.52 15.72 -19.56
N ARG A 252 -11.14 15.88 -18.29
CA ARG A 252 -9.84 15.46 -17.75
C ARG A 252 -9.64 13.97 -17.93
N ALA A 253 -10.63 13.16 -17.59
CA ALA A 253 -10.57 11.72 -17.75
C ALA A 253 -10.51 11.27 -19.21
N ALA A 254 -11.07 12.06 -20.13
CA ALA A 254 -10.97 11.86 -21.57
C ALA A 254 -9.62 12.34 -22.15
N SER A 255 -8.93 13.28 -21.51
CA SER A 255 -7.67 13.87 -21.98
C SER A 255 -6.54 12.83 -22.10
N PRO A 256 -5.72 12.83 -23.18
CA PRO A 256 -4.62 11.87 -23.34
C PRO A 256 -3.62 11.82 -22.17
N SER A 257 -3.47 12.92 -21.41
CA SER A 257 -2.52 13.05 -20.30
C SER A 257 -2.95 12.35 -19.00
N ASP A 258 -4.23 12.01 -18.85
CA ASP A 258 -4.74 11.35 -17.64
C ASP A 258 -4.78 9.83 -17.83
N ASN A 259 -4.43 9.04 -16.82
CA ASN A 259 -4.44 7.57 -16.87
C ASN A 259 -5.67 6.97 -16.15
N SER A 260 -6.77 7.71 -16.17
CA SER A 260 -7.98 7.42 -15.41
C SER A 260 -8.83 6.31 -16.04
N ARG A 261 -8.70 5.09 -15.51
CA ARG A 261 -9.52 3.90 -15.84
C ARG A 261 -10.98 3.95 -15.36
N TYR A 262 -11.55 5.14 -15.20
CA TYR A 262 -12.91 5.32 -14.66
C TYR A 262 -13.80 6.24 -15.53
N ALA A 263 -13.26 6.78 -16.64
CA ALA A 263 -14.00 7.67 -17.53
C ALA A 263 -15.32 7.06 -18.04
N ILE A 264 -15.33 5.75 -18.32
CA ILE A 264 -16.55 5.04 -18.76
C ILE A 264 -17.59 4.95 -17.64
N ASP A 265 -17.17 4.71 -16.40
CA ASP A 265 -18.09 4.64 -15.26
C ASP A 265 -18.66 6.02 -14.93
N LEU A 266 -17.85 7.09 -15.04
CA LEU A 266 -18.31 8.47 -14.90
C LEU A 266 -19.28 8.86 -16.02
N MET A 267 -18.95 8.55 -17.29
CA MET A 267 -19.84 8.73 -18.44
C MET A 267 -21.19 8.04 -18.21
N ALA A 268 -21.19 6.78 -17.78
CA ALA A 268 -22.40 6.03 -17.51
C ALA A 268 -23.19 6.61 -16.31
N ALA A 269 -22.50 7.10 -15.28
CA ALA A 269 -23.15 7.70 -14.11
C ALA A 269 -23.89 8.97 -14.50
N LEU A 270 -23.26 9.84 -15.30
CA LEU A 270 -23.84 11.05 -15.87
C LEU A 270 -25.06 10.75 -16.75
N ALA A 271 -24.91 9.80 -17.68
CA ALA A 271 -25.99 9.38 -18.57
C ALA A 271 -27.23 8.89 -17.81
N SER A 272 -27.01 8.15 -16.71
CA SER A 272 -28.09 7.57 -15.92
C SER A 272 -28.87 8.59 -15.09
N ARG A 273 -28.20 9.68 -14.69
CA ARG A 273 -28.76 10.70 -13.79
C ARG A 273 -29.40 11.86 -14.55
N ARG A 274 -28.93 12.14 -15.77
CA ARG A 274 -29.35 13.29 -16.60
C ARG A 274 -29.46 14.58 -15.76
N PRO A 275 -28.37 15.07 -15.15
CA PRO A 275 -28.42 16.36 -14.46
C PRO A 275 -28.88 17.43 -15.45
N GLU A 276 -29.54 18.49 -14.95
CA GLU A 276 -29.87 19.66 -15.77
C GLU A 276 -28.56 20.27 -16.28
N MET A 277 -28.27 20.04 -17.56
CA MET A 277 -27.11 20.60 -18.25
C MET A 277 -27.58 21.75 -19.14
N THR A 278 -26.82 22.83 -19.17
CA THR A 278 -26.98 23.84 -20.23
C THR A 278 -26.67 23.22 -21.60
N ASN A 279 -27.11 23.86 -22.69
CA ASN A 279 -26.82 23.37 -24.05
C ASN A 279 -25.30 23.22 -24.29
N ASP A 280 -24.48 24.13 -23.75
CA ASP A 280 -23.02 24.07 -23.88
C ASP A 280 -22.42 22.92 -23.08
N GLN A 281 -22.93 22.67 -21.88
CA GLN A 281 -22.55 21.54 -21.03
C GLN A 281 -22.92 20.20 -21.69
N GLN A 282 -24.11 20.11 -22.29
CA GLN A 282 -24.56 18.95 -23.03
C GLN A 282 -23.68 18.69 -24.26
N HIS A 283 -23.37 19.72 -25.05
CA HIS A 283 -22.43 19.60 -26.16
C HIS A 283 -21.03 19.17 -25.70
N ALA A 284 -20.53 19.70 -24.58
CA ALA A 284 -19.24 19.31 -24.02
C ALA A 284 -19.25 17.83 -23.57
N TYR A 285 -20.32 17.40 -22.91
CA TYR A 285 -20.54 16.01 -22.52
C TYR A 285 -20.53 15.09 -23.74
N ASP A 286 -21.29 15.42 -24.78
CA ASP A 286 -21.41 14.59 -25.99
C ASP A 286 -20.07 14.48 -26.73
N ARG A 287 -19.30 15.58 -26.81
CA ARG A 287 -17.93 15.56 -27.34
C ARG A 287 -17.02 14.64 -26.54
N CYS A 288 -17.06 14.70 -25.21
CA CYS A 288 -16.27 13.81 -24.35
C CYS A 288 -16.67 12.34 -24.55
N CYS A 289 -17.97 12.06 -24.59
CA CYS A 289 -18.50 10.72 -24.84
C CYS A 289 -18.07 10.17 -26.20
N ALA A 290 -18.15 10.99 -27.25
CA ALA A 290 -17.72 10.61 -28.60
C ALA A 290 -16.21 10.31 -28.64
N SER A 291 -15.40 11.13 -27.97
CA SER A 291 -13.95 10.90 -27.83
C SER A 291 -13.66 9.59 -27.11
N ILE A 292 -14.26 9.35 -25.94
CA ILE A 292 -14.09 8.10 -25.18
C ILE A 292 -14.52 6.89 -26.02
N LYS A 293 -15.66 6.99 -26.73
CA LYS A 293 -16.13 5.90 -27.61
C LYS A 293 -15.15 5.60 -28.74
N LYS A 294 -14.58 6.63 -29.36
CA LYS A 294 -13.55 6.49 -30.41
C LYS A 294 -12.31 5.79 -29.86
N GLU A 295 -11.83 6.19 -28.69
CA GLU A 295 -10.64 5.60 -28.05
C GLU A 295 -10.86 4.15 -27.59
N VAL A 296 -12.06 3.84 -27.07
CA VAL A 296 -12.43 2.45 -26.73
C VAL A 296 -12.50 1.59 -27.99
N ALA A 297 -13.04 2.11 -29.10
CA ALA A 297 -13.06 1.42 -30.38
C ALA A 297 -11.64 1.22 -30.96
N ALA A 298 -10.70 2.12 -30.64
CA ALA A 298 -9.29 2.01 -30.95
C ALA A 298 -8.51 1.11 -29.97
N GLU A 299 -9.21 0.43 -29.04
CA GLU A 299 -8.63 -0.48 -28.06
C GLU A 299 -7.59 0.18 -27.13
N ASN A 300 -7.78 1.47 -26.81
CA ASN A 300 -6.88 2.17 -25.89
C ASN A 300 -7.03 1.61 -24.45
N PRO A 301 -5.96 1.03 -23.84
CA PRO A 301 -6.02 0.37 -22.54
C PRO A 301 -6.30 1.34 -21.38
N LYS A 302 -6.16 2.65 -21.59
CA LYS A 302 -6.54 3.67 -20.60
C LYS A 302 -8.02 3.57 -20.20
N PHE A 303 -8.88 3.25 -21.15
CA PHE A 303 -10.34 3.16 -20.92
C PHE A 303 -10.77 1.74 -20.52
N LEU A 304 -9.81 0.84 -20.28
CA LEU A 304 -10.09 -0.49 -19.76
C LEU A 304 -10.65 -0.39 -18.34
N ARG A 305 -11.93 -0.73 -18.19
CA ARG A 305 -12.62 -0.78 -16.92
C ARG A 305 -12.02 -1.85 -16.05
N ASP A 306 -11.86 -1.51 -14.78
CA ASP A 306 -11.37 -2.44 -13.76
C ASP A 306 -12.56 -3.18 -13.13
N PRO A 307 -12.69 -4.52 -13.32
CA PRO A 307 -13.79 -5.29 -12.75
C PRO A 307 -13.88 -5.17 -11.23
N GLN A 308 -12.75 -4.95 -10.55
CA GLN A 308 -12.72 -4.78 -9.08
C GLN A 308 -13.41 -3.49 -8.63
N ARG A 309 -13.43 -2.46 -9.48
CA ARG A 309 -14.12 -1.18 -9.21
C ARG A 309 -15.60 -1.25 -9.56
N GLN A 310 -15.95 -2.09 -10.53
CA GLN A 310 -17.29 -2.18 -11.09
C GLN A 310 -18.35 -2.56 -10.05
N ARG A 311 -18.05 -3.49 -9.14
CA ARG A 311 -18.97 -3.87 -8.05
C ARG A 311 -19.20 -2.71 -7.09
N LEU A 312 -18.14 -2.04 -6.65
CA LEU A 312 -18.22 -0.83 -5.81
C LEU A 312 -19.05 0.26 -6.50
N HIS A 313 -18.76 0.55 -7.77
CA HIS A 313 -19.46 1.59 -8.54
C HIS A 313 -20.94 1.25 -8.74
N THR A 314 -21.27 -0.02 -8.99
CA THR A 314 -22.66 -0.48 -9.14
C THR A 314 -23.44 -0.36 -7.84
N LEU A 315 -22.85 -0.74 -6.71
CA LEU A 315 -23.48 -0.57 -5.41
C LEU A 315 -23.56 0.91 -4.97
N LEU A 316 -22.61 1.74 -5.44
CA LEU A 316 -22.62 3.18 -5.24
C LEU A 316 -23.70 3.87 -6.09
N ILE A 317 -23.88 3.45 -7.35
CA ILE A 317 -24.86 4.00 -8.28
C ILE A 317 -25.57 2.81 -8.94
N PRO A 318 -26.70 2.33 -8.40
CA PRO A 318 -27.39 1.15 -8.92
C PRO A 318 -27.77 1.23 -10.40
N ALA A 319 -27.98 2.43 -10.94
CA ALA A 319 -28.23 2.64 -12.36
C ALA A 319 -27.05 2.24 -13.26
N LEU A 320 -25.83 2.13 -12.70
CA LEU A 320 -24.67 1.57 -13.38
C LEU A 320 -24.74 0.05 -13.52
N ALA A 321 -25.68 -0.66 -12.88
CA ALA A 321 -25.75 -2.12 -12.95
C ALA A 321 -25.90 -2.62 -14.40
N ALA A 322 -26.79 -2.01 -15.19
CA ALA A 322 -26.97 -2.43 -16.58
C ALA A 322 -25.77 -2.10 -17.49
N PRO A 323 -25.17 -0.88 -17.45
CA PRO A 323 -23.90 -0.60 -18.12
C PRO A 323 -22.70 -1.39 -17.60
N ALA A 324 -22.71 -1.80 -16.33
CA ALA A 324 -21.73 -2.69 -15.76
C ALA A 324 -21.87 -4.10 -16.36
N LEU A 325 -23.08 -4.63 -16.46
CA LEU A 325 -23.34 -5.88 -17.15
C LEU A 325 -23.01 -5.82 -18.65
N ALA A 326 -23.08 -4.64 -19.26
CA ALA A 326 -22.55 -4.45 -20.61
C ALA A 326 -21.02 -4.67 -20.60
N CYS A 327 -20.54 -5.59 -21.44
CA CYS A 327 -19.12 -5.86 -21.59
C CYS A 327 -18.31 -4.64 -22.05
N TYR A 328 -18.95 -3.55 -22.48
CA TYR A 328 -18.31 -2.35 -23.01
C TYR A 328 -17.21 -1.81 -22.09
N GLY A 329 -16.03 -1.59 -22.67
CA GLY A 329 -14.86 -1.11 -21.93
C GLY A 329 -14.13 -2.15 -21.09
N THR A 330 -14.58 -3.42 -21.04
CA THR A 330 -13.90 -4.50 -20.29
C THR A 330 -12.91 -5.27 -21.14
N GLU A 331 -12.03 -6.08 -20.52
CA GLU A 331 -11.10 -6.96 -21.24
C GLU A 331 -11.83 -7.91 -22.21
N ALA A 332 -13.01 -8.41 -21.81
CA ALA A 332 -13.84 -9.25 -22.67
C ALA A 332 -14.33 -8.51 -23.92
N HIS A 333 -14.67 -7.23 -23.82
CA HIS A 333 -15.03 -6.40 -24.97
C HIS A 333 -13.83 -6.14 -25.88
N TYR A 334 -12.66 -5.84 -25.32
CA TYR A 334 -11.44 -5.64 -26.10
C TYR A 334 -11.02 -6.94 -26.80
N ALA A 335 -11.10 -8.09 -26.13
CA ALA A 335 -10.88 -9.40 -26.73
C ALA A 335 -11.86 -9.67 -27.90
N LYS A 336 -13.15 -9.35 -27.72
CA LYS A 336 -14.14 -9.47 -28.79
C LYS A 336 -13.80 -8.57 -29.98
N MET A 337 -13.40 -7.33 -29.74
CA MET A 337 -12.99 -6.38 -30.79
C MET A 337 -11.75 -6.87 -31.55
N ARG A 338 -10.73 -7.35 -30.83
CA ARG A 338 -9.52 -7.98 -31.41
C ARG A 338 -9.87 -9.18 -32.28
N ASN A 339 -10.76 -10.06 -31.82
CA ASN A 339 -11.21 -11.22 -32.58
C ASN A 339 -11.95 -10.81 -33.86
N ILE A 340 -12.83 -9.79 -33.80
CA ILE A 340 -13.51 -9.27 -34.98
C ILE A 340 -12.53 -8.65 -35.97
N ARG A 341 -11.54 -7.89 -35.48
CA ARG A 341 -10.52 -7.25 -36.31
C ARG A 341 -9.61 -8.27 -36.99
N THR A 342 -9.07 -9.22 -36.24
CA THR A 342 -8.23 -10.31 -36.76
C THR A 342 -9.00 -11.16 -37.78
N GLU A 343 -10.29 -11.42 -37.55
CA GLU A 343 -11.14 -12.12 -38.51
C GLU A 343 -11.36 -11.30 -39.80
N LYS A 344 -11.61 -9.99 -39.68
CA LYS A 344 -11.70 -9.09 -40.85
C LYS A 344 -10.39 -9.04 -41.64
N GLU A 345 -9.25 -8.96 -40.95
CA GLU A 345 -7.91 -8.98 -41.56
C GLU A 345 -7.64 -10.33 -42.24
N ARG A 346 -8.05 -11.45 -41.61
CA ARG A 346 -7.98 -12.80 -42.20
C ARG A 346 -8.81 -12.90 -43.46
N LEU A 347 -10.07 -12.46 -43.44
CA LEU A 347 -10.96 -12.45 -44.61
C LEU A 347 -10.43 -11.53 -45.72
N ALA A 348 -9.88 -10.36 -45.38
CA ALA A 348 -9.25 -9.45 -46.33
C ALA A 348 -8.01 -10.09 -46.98
N LYS A 349 -7.18 -10.80 -46.21
CA LYS A 349 -6.02 -11.55 -46.70
C LYS A 349 -6.44 -12.70 -47.61
N VAL A 350 -7.49 -13.44 -47.27
CA VAL A 350 -8.08 -14.49 -48.13
C VAL A 350 -8.61 -13.89 -49.43
N ARG A 351 -9.34 -12.76 -49.36
CA ARG A 351 -9.85 -12.07 -50.55
C ARG A 351 -8.73 -11.56 -51.45
N SER A 352 -7.71 -10.93 -50.87
CA SER A 352 -6.51 -10.48 -51.60
C SER A 352 -5.77 -11.65 -52.24
N GLY A 353 -5.59 -12.76 -51.51
CA GLY A 353 -5.01 -14.00 -52.01
C GLY A 353 -5.80 -14.59 -53.18
N ARG A 354 -7.15 -14.61 -53.09
CA ARG A 354 -8.03 -15.07 -54.18
C ARG A 354 -7.92 -14.18 -55.41
N ILE A 355 -7.87 -12.85 -55.24
CA ILE A 355 -7.68 -11.91 -56.35
C ILE A 355 -6.33 -12.18 -57.04
N LYS A 356 -5.25 -12.33 -56.26
CA LYS A 356 -3.91 -12.65 -56.79
C LYS A 356 -3.90 -14.00 -57.53
N LEU A 357 -4.59 -15.02 -57.01
CA LEU A 357 -4.70 -16.33 -57.66
C LEU A 357 -5.47 -16.25 -58.98
N VAL A 358 -6.58 -15.51 -59.03
CA VAL A 358 -7.35 -15.31 -60.27
C VAL A 358 -6.53 -14.53 -61.30
N GLN A 359 -5.82 -13.48 -60.88
CA GLN A 359 -4.91 -12.72 -61.75
C GLN A 359 -3.78 -13.60 -62.30
N ALA A 360 -3.16 -14.43 -61.45
CA ALA A 360 -2.14 -15.39 -61.88
C ALA A 360 -2.71 -16.45 -62.85
N GLY A 361 -3.92 -16.95 -62.61
CA GLY A 361 -4.63 -17.86 -63.51
C GLY A 361 -4.88 -17.23 -64.89
N ARG A 362 -5.39 -15.99 -64.92
CA ARG A 362 -5.58 -15.24 -66.17
C ARG A 362 -4.26 -14.99 -66.90
N ALA A 363 -3.19 -14.65 -66.18
CA ALA A 363 -1.86 -14.47 -66.77
C ALA A 363 -1.33 -15.77 -67.40
N ARG A 364 -1.52 -16.92 -66.73
CA ARG A 364 -1.17 -18.24 -67.29
C ARG A 364 -1.98 -18.58 -68.53
N GLN A 365 -3.30 -18.32 -68.51
CA GLN A 365 -4.16 -18.56 -69.65
C GLN A 365 -3.80 -17.66 -70.84
N ALA A 366 -3.53 -16.38 -70.60
CA ALA A 366 -3.07 -15.45 -71.63
C ALA A 366 -1.72 -15.89 -72.22
N LYS A 367 -0.80 -16.39 -71.38
CA LYS A 367 0.47 -16.97 -71.84
C LYS A 367 0.22 -18.21 -72.71
N ALA A 368 -0.63 -19.14 -72.27
CA ALA A 368 -0.96 -20.34 -73.04
C ALA A 368 -1.60 -20.02 -74.39
N VAL A 369 -2.50 -19.04 -74.45
CA VAL A 369 -3.10 -18.55 -75.71
C VAL A 369 -2.03 -17.95 -76.63
N LYS A 370 -1.09 -17.18 -76.09
CA LYS A 370 0.03 -16.62 -76.86
C LYS A 370 0.94 -17.73 -77.40
N ASP A 371 1.27 -18.73 -76.58
CA ASP A 371 2.09 -19.87 -76.96
C ASP A 371 1.40 -20.72 -78.04
N GLN A 372 0.07 -20.91 -77.94
CA GLN A 372 -0.74 -21.59 -78.94
C GLN A 372 -0.81 -20.81 -80.27
N ALA A 373 -0.95 -19.48 -80.21
CA ALA A 373 -0.92 -18.63 -81.40
C ALA A 373 0.45 -18.66 -82.11
N ILE A 374 1.55 -18.70 -81.35
CA ILE A 374 2.90 -18.87 -81.90
C ILE A 374 3.02 -20.24 -82.59
N THR A 375 2.52 -21.30 -81.96
CA THR A 375 2.55 -22.66 -82.52
C THR A 375 1.77 -22.74 -83.83
N ALA A 376 0.56 -22.17 -83.85
CA ALA A 376 -0.27 -22.09 -85.05
C ALA A 376 0.37 -21.26 -86.17
N ALA A 377 1.07 -20.16 -85.84
CA ALA A 377 1.81 -19.37 -86.82
C ALA A 377 2.97 -20.16 -87.45
N ILE A 378 3.73 -20.93 -86.65
CA ILE A 378 4.79 -21.82 -87.15
C ILE A 378 4.20 -22.86 -88.12
N GLU A 379 3.06 -23.44 -87.76
CA GLU A 379 2.39 -24.44 -88.60
C GLU A 379 1.84 -23.84 -89.89
N GLN A 380 1.28 -22.63 -89.82
CA GLN A 380 0.80 -21.90 -91.00
C GLN A 380 1.94 -21.48 -91.93
N VAL A 381 3.11 -21.08 -91.39
CA VAL A 381 4.32 -20.83 -92.20
C VAL A 381 4.77 -22.12 -92.87
N SER A 382 4.79 -23.24 -92.12
CA SER A 382 5.15 -24.56 -92.67
C SER A 382 4.22 -24.99 -93.81
N GLN A 383 2.92 -24.64 -93.73
CA GLN A 383 1.94 -24.90 -94.80
C GLN A 383 2.01 -23.91 -95.97
N ARG A 384 2.30 -22.62 -95.71
CA ARG A 384 2.45 -21.56 -96.75
C ARG A 384 3.73 -21.69 -97.55
N ILE A 385 4.70 -22.46 -97.07
CA ILE A 385 5.69 -23.11 -97.93
C ILE A 385 4.95 -24.20 -98.72
N ALA A 386 3.99 -23.76 -99.56
CA ALA A 386 3.42 -24.53 -100.63
C ALA A 386 4.54 -24.65 -101.65
N TRP A 387 5.23 -25.78 -101.59
CA TRP A 387 6.31 -26.17 -102.48
C TRP A 387 5.81 -26.15 -103.93
N ARG A 388 5.95 -24.98 -104.58
CA ARG A 388 5.73 -24.82 -106.01
C ARG A 388 6.71 -25.74 -106.72
N HIS A 389 6.15 -26.61 -107.55
CA HIS A 389 6.81 -27.64 -108.35
C HIS A 389 8.25 -27.30 -108.76
N PHE A 390 9.22 -27.93 -108.07
CA PHE A 390 10.53 -28.19 -108.64
C PHE A 390 10.45 -29.54 -109.37
N PRO A 391 10.96 -29.66 -110.62
CA PRO A 391 10.87 -30.90 -111.41
C PRO A 391 11.94 -31.95 -111.04
N PHE A 392 12.56 -31.85 -109.87
CA PHE A 392 13.41 -32.90 -109.30
C PHE A 392 12.95 -33.15 -107.87
N GLU A 393 12.97 -34.42 -107.44
CA GLU A 393 12.46 -34.96 -106.17
C GLU A 393 12.47 -34.01 -104.95
N PRO A 394 11.47 -34.11 -104.05
CA PRO A 394 11.19 -33.10 -103.03
C PRO A 394 12.39 -32.89 -102.09
N PRO A 395 12.91 -31.67 -101.88
CA PRO A 395 13.81 -31.43 -100.77
C PRO A 395 13.00 -31.44 -99.47
N ASN A 396 12.78 -32.65 -98.94
CA ASN A 396 12.49 -32.84 -97.53
C ASN A 396 13.65 -32.20 -96.73
N ILE A 397 13.38 -31.60 -95.57
CA ILE A 397 14.47 -31.20 -94.66
C ILE A 397 15.36 -32.42 -94.31
N VAL A 398 14.79 -33.63 -94.36
CA VAL A 398 15.49 -34.93 -94.31
C VAL A 398 16.38 -35.17 -95.54
N LEU A 399 16.06 -34.65 -96.73
CA LEU A 399 16.89 -34.74 -97.95
C LEU A 399 18.05 -33.73 -97.99
N LEU A 400 17.91 -32.58 -97.33
CA LEU A 400 19.05 -31.71 -97.00
C LEU A 400 19.97 -32.37 -95.95
N MET A 401 19.39 -33.05 -94.97
CA MET A 401 20.15 -33.88 -94.01
C MET A 401 20.74 -35.15 -94.65
N ALA A 402 20.14 -35.73 -95.70
CA ALA A 402 20.59 -36.98 -96.34
C ALA A 402 21.54 -36.76 -97.53
N ARG A 403 21.42 -35.69 -98.31
CA ARG A 403 22.40 -35.35 -99.37
C ARG A 403 23.77 -34.93 -98.79
N TYR A 404 23.78 -34.53 -97.52
CA TYR A 404 24.97 -34.31 -96.71
C TYR A 404 25.13 -35.35 -95.58
N GLY A 405 24.26 -36.36 -95.55
CA GLY A 405 24.19 -37.43 -94.56
C GLY A 405 24.57 -38.75 -95.19
N ASP A 406 25.89 -38.90 -95.39
CA ASP A 406 26.67 -40.15 -95.27
C ASP A 406 28.09 -39.99 -95.82
N LYS A 407 28.41 -38.81 -96.37
CA LYS A 407 29.75 -38.23 -96.30
C LYS A 407 29.63 -36.86 -95.65
N ARG A 408 29.98 -36.77 -94.37
CA ARG A 408 30.05 -35.48 -93.65
C ARG A 408 30.86 -34.47 -94.47
N PRO A 409 30.30 -33.34 -94.96
CA PRO A 409 31.06 -32.11 -94.89
C PRO A 409 31.11 -31.74 -93.39
N PRO A 410 32.29 -31.46 -92.82
CA PRO A 410 32.42 -31.22 -91.39
C PRO A 410 31.66 -29.99 -90.85
N ASP A 411 31.06 -29.14 -91.69
CA ASP A 411 30.86 -27.73 -91.34
C ASP A 411 29.42 -27.19 -91.34
N LEU A 412 28.37 -28.02 -91.45
CA LEU A 412 26.98 -27.54 -91.24
C LEU A 412 26.39 -28.14 -89.98
N ARG A 413 26.69 -27.50 -88.84
CA ARG A 413 26.08 -27.79 -87.55
C ARG A 413 25.59 -26.48 -86.95
N PHE A 414 24.28 -26.20 -86.97
CA PHE A 414 23.72 -25.12 -86.14
C PHE A 414 23.93 -25.49 -84.67
N THR A 415 25.06 -25.07 -84.11
CA THR A 415 25.45 -25.47 -82.75
C THR A 415 24.77 -24.53 -81.75
N ASN A 416 23.96 -25.12 -80.85
CA ASN A 416 23.16 -24.53 -79.76
C ASN A 416 21.81 -23.86 -80.10
N ALA A 417 21.55 -23.43 -81.34
CA ALA A 417 20.22 -22.97 -81.75
C ALA A 417 19.49 -24.08 -82.52
N GLY A 418 18.31 -24.52 -82.05
CA GLY A 418 17.51 -25.50 -82.77
C GLY A 418 16.94 -24.90 -84.06
N ALA A 419 16.72 -25.72 -85.09
CA ALA A 419 16.09 -25.26 -86.35
C ALA A 419 14.74 -24.55 -86.12
N GLN A 420 14.03 -24.93 -85.04
CA GLN A 420 12.78 -24.31 -84.63
C GLN A 420 12.98 -22.91 -84.02
N ASP A 421 14.06 -22.67 -83.28
CA ASP A 421 14.39 -21.35 -82.72
C ASP A 421 14.72 -20.35 -83.84
N VAL A 422 15.43 -20.81 -84.87
CA VAL A 422 15.76 -20.04 -86.08
C VAL A 422 14.48 -19.60 -86.81
N LEU A 423 13.51 -20.50 -86.97
CA LEU A 423 12.22 -20.19 -87.60
C LEU A 423 11.35 -19.26 -86.73
N ILE A 424 11.33 -19.46 -85.41
CA ILE A 424 10.59 -18.59 -84.48
C ILE A 424 11.12 -17.15 -84.54
N VAL A 425 12.45 -16.99 -84.55
CA VAL A 425 13.09 -15.68 -84.65
C VAL A 425 12.80 -15.05 -86.01
N ALA A 426 12.94 -15.81 -87.10
CA ALA A 426 12.64 -15.33 -88.44
C ALA A 426 11.19 -14.82 -88.56
N GLU A 427 10.21 -15.56 -88.05
CA GLU A 427 8.81 -15.17 -88.14
C GLU A 427 8.47 -13.98 -87.23
N ARG A 428 9.04 -13.92 -86.01
CA ARG A 428 8.84 -12.77 -85.09
C ARG A 428 9.36 -11.47 -85.68
N HIS A 429 10.48 -11.51 -86.39
CA HIS A 429 11.14 -10.33 -86.92
C HIS A 429 10.86 -10.09 -88.42
N ARG A 430 9.98 -10.90 -89.04
CA ARG A 430 9.64 -10.81 -90.46
C ARG A 430 9.10 -9.44 -90.90
N ALA A 431 8.38 -8.77 -90.00
CA ALA A 431 7.77 -7.46 -90.25
C ALA A 431 8.61 -6.28 -89.74
N GLU A 432 9.67 -6.55 -88.98
CA GLU A 432 10.55 -5.52 -88.43
C GLU A 432 11.66 -5.23 -89.45
N ALA A 433 11.95 -3.95 -89.72
CA ALA A 433 13.01 -3.55 -90.65
C ALA A 433 14.44 -3.86 -90.14
N ALA A 434 14.57 -4.35 -88.91
CA ALA A 434 15.81 -4.85 -88.36
C ALA A 434 16.22 -6.13 -89.09
N SER A 435 17.50 -6.28 -89.47
CA SER A 435 17.93 -7.45 -90.23
C SER A 435 17.69 -8.72 -89.40
N VAL A 436 16.98 -9.69 -89.99
CA VAL A 436 16.73 -11.02 -89.39
C VAL A 436 18.04 -11.64 -88.89
N PHE A 437 19.15 -11.34 -89.57
CA PHE A 437 20.52 -11.61 -89.11
C PHE A 437 20.82 -11.20 -87.65
N THR A 438 20.46 -9.98 -87.26
CA THR A 438 20.73 -9.45 -85.91
C THR A 438 19.95 -10.21 -84.86
N ALA A 439 18.69 -10.55 -85.14
CA ALA A 439 17.87 -11.35 -84.24
C ALA A 439 18.36 -12.80 -84.16
N LEU A 440 18.87 -13.36 -85.27
CA LEU A 440 19.51 -14.68 -85.27
C LEU A 440 20.81 -14.70 -84.46
N ARG A 441 21.60 -13.62 -84.39
CA ARG A 441 22.77 -13.58 -83.48
C ARG A 441 22.39 -13.67 -82.00
N ALA A 442 21.18 -13.22 -81.64
CA ALA A 442 20.73 -13.21 -80.25
C ALA A 442 20.30 -14.59 -79.70
N ILE A 443 20.05 -15.59 -80.57
CA ILE A 443 19.69 -16.96 -80.17
C ILE A 443 20.88 -17.87 -79.86
N GLY A 444 22.11 -17.30 -79.80
CA GLY A 444 23.25 -17.97 -79.21
C GLY A 444 23.87 -19.09 -80.06
N PHE A 445 23.98 -18.87 -81.37
CA PHE A 445 24.80 -19.74 -82.23
C PHE A 445 26.23 -19.81 -81.70
N THR A 446 26.79 -21.01 -81.64
CA THR A 446 28.16 -21.21 -81.14
C THR A 446 29.19 -20.82 -82.20
N ILE A 447 28.84 -20.94 -83.47
CA ILE A 447 29.69 -20.59 -84.61
C ILE A 447 29.00 -19.46 -85.38
N GLU A 448 29.69 -18.35 -85.58
CA GLU A 448 29.10 -17.15 -86.20
C GLU A 448 28.71 -17.36 -87.68
N SER A 449 29.45 -18.22 -88.41
CA SER A 449 29.12 -18.56 -89.80
C SER A 449 27.77 -19.26 -89.95
N ASP A 450 27.30 -19.95 -88.90
CA ASP A 450 25.99 -20.62 -88.91
C ASP A 450 24.84 -19.62 -89.00
N VAL A 451 25.01 -18.41 -88.45
CA VAL A 451 24.02 -17.32 -88.55
C VAL A 451 23.83 -16.91 -90.02
N ILE A 452 24.93 -16.83 -90.76
CA ILE A 452 24.94 -16.47 -92.19
C ILE A 452 24.26 -17.57 -93.00
N VAL A 453 24.55 -18.83 -92.71
CA VAL A 453 23.94 -19.99 -93.37
C VAL A 453 22.44 -20.07 -93.06
N ALA A 454 22.05 -19.86 -91.80
CA ALA A 454 20.65 -19.81 -91.38
C ALA A 454 19.89 -18.69 -92.11
N GLU A 455 20.47 -17.49 -92.17
CA GLU A 455 19.89 -16.37 -92.92
C GLU A 455 19.76 -16.71 -94.41
N GLN A 456 20.78 -17.28 -95.04
CA GLN A 456 20.72 -17.68 -96.46
C GLN A 456 19.63 -18.70 -96.73
N VAL A 457 19.48 -19.71 -95.87
CA VAL A 457 18.42 -20.71 -95.98
C VAL A 457 17.04 -20.05 -95.83
N LEU A 458 16.87 -19.11 -94.90
CA LEU A 458 15.62 -18.36 -94.72
C LEU A 458 15.30 -17.44 -95.91
N VAL A 459 16.30 -16.78 -96.49
CA VAL A 459 16.15 -15.95 -97.70
C VAL A 459 15.77 -16.82 -98.90
N LEU A 460 16.46 -17.94 -99.11
CA LEU A 460 16.15 -18.88 -100.20
C LEU A 460 14.77 -19.51 -100.05
N SER A 461 14.31 -19.68 -98.81
CA SER A 461 12.97 -20.17 -98.48
C SER A 461 11.88 -19.08 -98.55
N GLY A 462 12.24 -17.82 -98.84
CA GLY A 462 11.30 -16.69 -98.92
C GLY A 462 10.74 -16.23 -97.56
N LEU A 463 11.37 -16.63 -96.46
CA LEU A 463 10.94 -16.31 -95.09
C LEU A 463 11.49 -14.97 -94.61
N CYS A 464 12.58 -14.50 -95.18
CA CYS A 464 13.09 -13.14 -95.01
C CYS A 464 13.63 -12.57 -96.33
N VAL A 465 13.72 -11.25 -96.42
CA VAL A 465 14.31 -10.56 -97.57
C VAL A 465 15.71 -10.12 -97.18
N ARG A 466 16.71 -10.43 -98.01
CA ARG A 466 18.10 -10.02 -97.75
C ARG A 466 18.18 -8.49 -97.84
N THR A 467 18.24 -7.83 -96.70
CA THR A 467 18.61 -6.41 -96.63
C THR A 467 20.06 -6.29 -97.07
N ARG A 468 20.32 -5.51 -98.13
CA ARG A 468 21.68 -5.30 -98.66
C ARG A 468 22.59 -4.60 -97.66
#